data_AF-A0A1I5Q5U3-F1
#
_entry.id   AF-A0A1I5Q5U3-F1
#
_cell.length_a   1.000
_cell.length_b   1.000
_cell.length_c   1.000
_cell.angle_alpha   90.00
_cell.angle_beta   90.00
_cell.angle_gamma   90.00
#
_symmetry.space_group_name_H-M   'P 1'
#
loop_
_entity.id
_entity.type
_entity.pdbx_description
1 polymer ?
#
loop_
_entity_poly.entity_id
_entity_poly.type
_entity_poly.pdbx_seq_one_letter_code
_entity_poly.pdbx_strand_id
1 'polypeptide(L)'
;MKRLVALILFLVIFFGSLMPKLGMEESVKLPELLKHYQYHKRSAPKTFNFKVFLWMHYSADSSHSKTTHHSTLPCFDCGGIGFLYVLASLFTLALMSLHFKMLGRRKMLWKNDYSLLLSPSLLNPPRGF
;
A
#
# COMPACT_ATOMS: atom_id res chain seq x y z
N MET A 1 21.88 -2.54 -26.03
CA MET A 1 20.74 -3.49 -26.14
C MET A 1 20.44 -4.23 -24.83
N LYS A 2 21.42 -4.94 -24.22
CA LYS A 2 21.21 -5.73 -22.98
C LYS A 2 20.54 -4.96 -21.82
N ARG A 3 20.92 -3.70 -21.60
CA ARG A 3 20.33 -2.83 -20.55
C ARG A 3 18.87 -2.46 -20.81
N LEU A 4 18.52 -2.21 -22.08
CA LEU A 4 17.15 -1.87 -22.47
C LEU A 4 16.24 -3.10 -22.33
N VAL A 5 16.73 -4.26 -22.76
CA VAL A 5 16.02 -5.55 -22.55
C VAL A 5 15.85 -5.84 -21.06
N ALA A 6 16.88 -5.65 -20.25
CA ALA A 6 16.79 -5.84 -18.80
C ALA A 6 15.79 -4.88 -18.14
N LEU A 7 15.73 -3.62 -18.59
CA LEU A 7 14.78 -2.63 -18.09
C LEU A 7 13.35 -3.01 -18.46
N ILE A 8 13.10 -3.41 -19.71
CA ILE A 8 11.79 -3.91 -20.15
C ILE A 8 11.38 -5.14 -19.33
N LEU A 9 12.29 -6.11 -19.16
CA LEU A 9 12.03 -7.31 -18.38
C LEU A 9 11.72 -6.99 -16.91
N PHE A 10 12.47 -6.05 -16.32
CA PHE A 10 12.22 -5.56 -14.97
C PHE A 10 10.82 -4.94 -14.86
N LEU A 11 10.41 -4.07 -15.79
CA LEU A 11 9.09 -3.44 -15.74
C LEU A 11 7.98 -4.50 -15.86
N VAL A 12 8.13 -5.47 -16.78
CA VAL A 12 7.15 -6.55 -16.97
C VAL A 12 7.02 -7.40 -15.71
N ILE A 13 8.13 -7.81 -15.10
CA ILE A 13 8.11 -8.62 -13.88
C ILE A 13 7.59 -7.79 -12.69
N PHE A 14 8.03 -6.54 -12.57
CA PHE A 14 7.67 -5.67 -11.46
C PHE A 14 6.17 -5.32 -11.47
N PHE A 15 5.64 -4.84 -12.60
CA PHE A 15 4.21 -4.55 -12.72
C PHE A 15 3.37 -5.82 -12.73
N GLY A 16 3.85 -6.90 -13.35
CA GLY A 16 3.18 -8.21 -13.30
C GLY A 16 3.10 -8.79 -11.89
N SER A 17 4.10 -8.52 -11.03
CA SER A 17 4.09 -8.94 -9.62
C SER A 17 3.29 -8.02 -8.72
N LEU A 18 3.06 -6.76 -9.14
CA LEU A 18 2.25 -5.79 -8.42
C LEU A 18 0.75 -6.04 -8.61
N MET A 19 0.38 -6.69 -9.72
CA MET A 19 -0.98 -7.16 -9.95
C MET A 19 -1.22 -8.40 -9.08
N PRO A 20 -2.18 -8.38 -8.14
CA PRO A 20 -2.61 -9.61 -7.49
C PRO A 20 -3.08 -10.58 -8.58
N LYS A 21 -2.77 -11.88 -8.42
CA LYS A 21 -3.12 -12.94 -9.38
C LYS A 21 -4.60 -12.95 -9.80
N LEU A 22 -5.47 -12.28 -9.04
CA LEU A 22 -6.92 -12.17 -9.26
C LEU A 22 -7.37 -11.27 -10.43
N GLY A 23 -6.48 -10.64 -11.19
CA GLY A 23 -6.90 -9.60 -12.14
C GLY A 23 -7.39 -10.09 -13.51
N MET A 24 -6.81 -11.17 -14.06
CA MET A 24 -7.04 -11.47 -15.47
C MET A 24 -8.37 -12.20 -15.71
N GLU A 25 -8.68 -13.25 -14.95
CA GLU A 25 -9.96 -13.95 -15.06
C GLU A 25 -11.18 -13.07 -14.71
N GLU A 26 -11.04 -12.17 -13.74
CA GLU A 26 -12.13 -11.29 -13.29
C GLU A 26 -12.28 -10.06 -14.21
N SER A 27 -11.18 -9.55 -14.79
CA SER A 27 -11.25 -8.47 -15.79
C SER A 27 -11.98 -8.92 -17.06
N VAL A 28 -11.87 -10.20 -17.43
CA VAL A 28 -12.59 -10.80 -18.56
C VAL A 28 -14.11 -10.85 -18.30
N LYS A 29 -14.55 -10.77 -17.04
CA LYS A 29 -15.98 -10.72 -16.64
C LYS A 29 -16.54 -9.30 -16.56
N LEU A 30 -15.71 -8.24 -16.69
CA LEU A 30 -16.19 -6.85 -16.73
C LEU A 30 -17.17 -6.53 -17.89
N PRO A 31 -16.97 -7.05 -19.11
CA PRO A 31 -17.95 -6.86 -20.19
C PRO A 31 -19.28 -7.54 -19.87
N GLU A 32 -19.23 -8.68 -19.16
CA GLU A 32 -20.42 -9.44 -18.75
C GLU A 32 -21.18 -8.72 -17.62
N LEU A 33 -20.46 -8.12 -16.66
CA LEU A 33 -21.02 -7.21 -15.66
C LEU A 33 -21.79 -6.06 -16.32
N LEU A 34 -21.21 -5.44 -17.35
CA LEU A 34 -21.86 -4.33 -18.05
C LEU A 34 -23.11 -4.78 -18.81
N LYS A 35 -23.07 -5.95 -19.46
CA LYS A 35 -24.26 -6.55 -20.11
C LYS A 35 -25.36 -6.85 -19.09
N HIS A 36 -24.99 -7.37 -17.91
CA HIS A 36 -25.93 -7.67 -16.83
C HIS A 36 -26.58 -6.40 -16.28
N TYR A 37 -25.80 -5.33 -16.09
CA TYR A 37 -26.35 -4.02 -15.72
C TYR A 37 -27.36 -3.51 -16.77
N GLN A 38 -27.04 -3.64 -18.06
CA GLN A 38 -27.95 -3.23 -19.13
C GLN A 38 -29.24 -4.06 -19.16
N TYR A 39 -29.17 -5.35 -18.82
CA TYR A 39 -30.35 -6.20 -18.70
C TYR A 39 -31.27 -5.70 -17.58
N HIS A 40 -30.77 -5.47 -16.37
CA HIS A 40 -31.59 -4.90 -15.30
C HIS A 40 -32.10 -3.50 -15.65
N LYS A 41 -31.30 -2.66 -16.31
CA LYS A 41 -31.73 -1.32 -16.72
C LYS A 41 -32.91 -1.35 -17.69
N ARG A 42 -33.05 -2.41 -18.50
CA ARG A 42 -34.20 -2.57 -19.42
C ARG A 42 -35.48 -3.00 -18.70
N SER A 43 -35.35 -3.81 -17.65
CA SER A 43 -36.48 -4.37 -16.90
C SER A 43 -36.85 -3.58 -15.63
N ALA A 44 -36.01 -2.62 -15.22
CA ALA A 44 -36.16 -1.88 -13.97
C ALA A 44 -36.79 -0.48 -14.16
N PRO A 45 -37.37 0.09 -13.10
CA PRO A 45 -37.90 1.46 -13.12
C PRO A 45 -36.80 2.49 -13.44
N LYS A 46 -37.21 3.67 -13.94
CA LYS A 46 -36.30 4.75 -14.39
C LYS A 46 -35.29 5.23 -13.32
N THR A 47 -35.53 4.93 -12.05
CA THR A 47 -34.64 5.25 -10.92
C THR A 47 -33.48 4.28 -10.75
N PHE A 48 -33.47 3.15 -11.48
CA PHE A 48 -32.40 2.16 -11.42
C PHE A 48 -31.11 2.69 -12.05
N ASN A 49 -30.04 2.68 -11.26
CA ASN A 49 -28.74 3.18 -11.65
C ASN A 49 -27.64 2.18 -11.28
N PHE A 50 -26.44 2.38 -11.82
CA PHE A 50 -25.35 1.43 -11.65
C PHE A 50 -24.93 1.23 -10.19
N LYS A 51 -25.05 2.27 -9.35
CA LYS A 51 -24.77 2.17 -7.91
C LYS A 51 -25.77 1.27 -7.20
N VAL A 52 -27.06 1.36 -7.52
CA VAL A 52 -28.10 0.47 -6.99
C VAL A 52 -27.88 -0.97 -7.47
N PHE A 53 -27.48 -1.17 -8.72
CA PHE A 53 -27.08 -2.49 -9.25
C PHE A 53 -25.90 -3.10 -8.48
N LEU A 54 -24.84 -2.32 -8.25
CA LEU A 54 -23.67 -2.74 -7.46
C LEU A 54 -24.06 -3.05 -6.01
N TRP A 55 -24.85 -2.20 -5.37
CA TRP A 55 -25.34 -2.43 -4.00
C TRP A 55 -26.15 -3.72 -3.91
N MET A 56 -27.02 -3.98 -4.89
CA MET A 56 -27.82 -5.19 -4.94
C MET A 56 -26.98 -6.46 -5.15
N HIS A 57 -25.81 -6.38 -5.77
CA HIS A 57 -24.97 -7.57 -6.04
C HIS A 57 -23.80 -7.75 -5.07
N TYR A 58 -23.33 -6.68 -4.42
CA TYR A 58 -22.10 -6.71 -3.62
C TYR A 58 -22.29 -6.24 -2.17
N SER A 59 -23.47 -5.79 -1.76
CA SER A 59 -23.72 -5.46 -0.36
C SER A 59 -24.01 -6.70 0.48
N ALA A 60 -23.46 -6.73 1.70
CA ALA A 60 -23.67 -7.82 2.66
C ALA A 60 -25.15 -8.03 3.03
N ASP A 61 -25.94 -6.95 3.00
CA ASP A 61 -27.36 -6.92 3.34
C ASP A 61 -28.29 -7.29 2.17
N SER A 62 -27.73 -7.54 0.99
CA SER A 62 -28.53 -7.93 -0.17
C SER A 62 -28.92 -9.42 -0.11
N SER A 63 -30.22 -9.69 -0.15
CA SER A 63 -30.76 -11.04 -0.36
C SER A 63 -30.70 -11.48 -1.83
N HIS A 64 -30.49 -10.55 -2.76
CA HIS A 64 -30.54 -10.80 -4.22
C HIS A 64 -29.39 -11.71 -4.69
N SER A 65 -28.20 -11.56 -4.12
CA SER A 65 -27.04 -12.41 -4.41
C SER A 65 -27.25 -13.88 -3.99
N LYS A 66 -28.14 -14.16 -3.03
CA LYS A 66 -28.31 -15.49 -2.42
C LYS A 66 -29.41 -16.33 -3.08
N THR A 67 -30.31 -15.70 -3.82
CA THR A 67 -31.52 -16.36 -4.37
C THR A 67 -31.41 -16.75 -5.83
N THR A 68 -30.45 -16.20 -6.57
CA THR A 68 -30.28 -16.45 -8.01
C THR A 68 -28.85 -16.89 -8.31
N HIS A 69 -28.72 -18.05 -8.95
CA HIS A 69 -27.44 -18.58 -9.44
C HIS A 69 -26.85 -17.66 -10.52
N HIS A 70 -26.12 -16.63 -10.12
CA HIS A 70 -25.39 -15.73 -11.03
C HIS A 70 -23.89 -16.00 -10.92
N SER A 71 -23.45 -17.11 -11.53
CA SER A 71 -22.06 -17.59 -11.50
C SER A 71 -21.07 -16.80 -12.38
N THR A 72 -21.52 -15.76 -13.08
CA THR A 72 -20.70 -15.02 -14.06
C THR A 72 -20.34 -13.59 -13.68
N LEU A 73 -20.83 -13.08 -12.55
CA LEU A 73 -20.42 -11.77 -12.08
C LEU A 73 -19.03 -11.84 -11.45
N PRO A 74 -18.20 -10.80 -11.64
CA PRO A 74 -16.89 -10.80 -11.05
C PRO A 74 -16.99 -10.81 -9.53
N CYS A 75 -16.31 -11.74 -8.88
CA CYS A 75 -16.24 -11.80 -7.43
C CYS A 75 -15.14 -10.85 -6.98
N PHE A 76 -15.50 -9.81 -6.23
CA PHE A 76 -14.53 -8.99 -5.52
C PHE A 76 -14.09 -9.71 -4.24
N ASP A 77 -13.50 -10.90 -4.39
CA ASP A 77 -12.90 -11.57 -3.25
C ASP A 77 -11.69 -10.77 -2.74
N CYS A 78 -11.43 -10.95 -1.44
CA CYS A 78 -10.48 -10.31 -0.53
C CYS A 78 -9.03 -10.11 -1.06
N GLY A 79 -8.70 -10.57 -2.27
CA GLY A 79 -7.43 -10.35 -2.94
C GLY A 79 -7.15 -8.90 -3.36
N GLY A 80 -8.18 -8.07 -3.53
CA GLY A 80 -8.03 -6.62 -3.78
C GLY A 80 -7.40 -5.86 -2.60
N ILE A 81 -7.55 -6.38 -1.38
CA ILE A 81 -6.92 -5.82 -0.16
C ILE A 81 -5.39 -5.96 -0.24
N GLY A 82 -4.89 -6.99 -0.92
CA GLY A 82 -3.46 -7.18 -1.15
C GLY A 82 -2.83 -6.00 -1.89
N PHE A 83 -3.54 -5.42 -2.87
CA PHE A 83 -3.06 -4.23 -3.58
C PHE A 83 -2.99 -3.00 -2.66
N LEU A 84 -3.99 -2.82 -1.79
CA LEU A 84 -3.99 -1.74 -0.79
C LEU A 84 -2.82 -1.90 0.20
N TYR A 85 -2.51 -3.13 0.60
CA TYR A 85 -1.38 -3.43 1.48
C TYR A 85 -0.02 -3.17 0.81
N VAL A 86 0.13 -3.57 -0.45
CA VAL A 86 1.35 -3.29 -1.25
C VAL A 86 1.54 -1.78 -1.40
N LEU A 87 0.49 -1.04 -1.76
CA LEU A 87 0.57 0.41 -1.92
C LEU A 87 0.90 1.13 -0.60
N ALA A 88 0.28 0.69 0.50
CA ALA A 88 0.58 1.19 1.84
C ALA A 88 2.04 0.90 2.25
N SER A 89 2.57 -0.28 1.94
CA SER A 89 3.94 -0.66 2.26
C SER A 89 4.99 0.15 1.48
N LEU A 90 4.70 0.49 0.22
CA LEU A 90 5.56 1.38 -0.58
C LEU A 90 5.56 2.80 -0.01
N PHE A 91 4.41 3.27 0.46
CA PHE A 91 4.26 4.59 1.08
C PHE A 91 5.02 4.67 2.42
N THR A 92 4.94 3.64 3.26
CA THR A 92 5.69 3.60 4.53
C THR A 92 7.21 3.54 4.30
N LEU A 93 7.68 2.77 3.32
CA LEU A 93 9.08 2.74 2.90
C LEU A 93 9.57 4.13 2.44
N ALA A 94 8.77 4.84 1.64
CA ALA A 94 9.08 6.18 1.18
C ALA A 94 9.20 7.17 2.35
N LEU A 95 8.23 7.15 3.28
CA LEU A 95 8.26 7.97 4.49
C LEU A 95 9.46 7.67 5.39
N MET A 96 9.81 6.38 5.56
CA MET A 96 10.96 5.98 6.37
C MET A 96 12.27 6.48 5.75
N SER A 97 12.41 6.41 4.43
CA SER A 97 13.58 6.95 3.72
C SER A 97 13.72 8.47 3.90
N LEU A 98 12.60 9.20 3.94
CA LEU A 98 12.57 10.63 4.21
C LEU A 98 12.97 10.93 5.66
N HIS A 99 12.45 10.16 6.61
CA HIS A 99 12.76 10.30 8.04
C HIS A 99 14.26 10.12 8.31
N PHE A 100 14.89 9.08 7.76
CA PHE A 100 16.33 8.86 7.90
C PHE A 100 17.18 9.99 7.30
N LYS A 101 16.78 10.55 6.14
CA LYS A 101 17.45 11.70 5.54
C LYS A 101 17.33 12.97 6.39
N MET A 102 16.20 13.16 7.07
CA MET A 102 15.98 14.27 7.99
C MET A 102 16.77 14.11 9.28
N LEU A 103 16.87 12.88 9.80
CA LEU A 103 17.63 12.57 11.02
C LEU A 103 19.15 12.71 10.80
N GLY A 104 19.66 12.23 9.67
CA GLY A 104 21.07 12.34 9.30
C GLY A 104 21.56 13.77 9.04
N ARG A 105 20.65 14.75 8.94
CA ARG A 105 20.99 16.18 8.82
C ARG A 105 21.16 16.90 10.15
N ARG A 106 20.92 16.24 11.30
CA ARG A 106 21.26 16.84 12.60
C ARG A 106 22.77 16.80 12.76
N LYS A 107 23.43 17.93 12.47
CA LYS A 107 24.82 18.14 12.88
C LYS A 107 24.86 18.11 14.40
N MET A 108 25.35 17.01 14.96
CA MET A 108 25.64 16.91 16.39
C MET A 108 26.80 17.87 16.66
N LEU A 109 26.47 19.07 17.13
CA LEU A 109 27.48 20.03 17.59
C LEU A 109 28.10 19.46 18.85
N TRP A 110 29.32 18.95 18.72
CA TRP A 110 30.12 18.53 19.86
C TRP A 110 30.41 19.76 20.72
N LYS A 111 29.71 19.89 21.83
CA LYS A 111 29.98 20.92 22.83
C LYS A 111 30.85 20.29 23.91
N ASN A 112 32.11 20.68 23.93
CA ASN A 112 33.04 20.27 24.97
C ASN A 112 32.84 21.20 26.19
N ASP A 113 32.14 20.71 27.22
CA ASP A 113 31.94 21.44 28.48
C ASP A 113 33.03 21.09 29.54
N TYR A 114 34.10 20.38 29.17
CA TYR A 114 35.22 20.13 30.08
C TYR A 114 35.95 21.43 30.41
N SER A 115 35.87 21.85 31.66
CA SER A 115 36.76 22.86 32.22
C SER A 115 37.88 22.16 33.01
N LEU A 116 39.11 22.33 32.56
CA LEU A 116 40.29 21.82 33.26
C LEU A 116 40.59 22.74 34.45
N LEU A 117 40.16 22.33 35.64
CA LEU A 117 40.57 22.96 36.89
C LEU A 117 41.89 22.33 37.34
N LEU A 118 43.00 23.05 37.14
CA LEU A 118 44.28 22.68 37.76
C LEU A 118 44.22 22.99 39.25
N SER A 119 43.99 21.95 40.06
CA SER A 119 44.19 22.03 41.51
C SER A 119 45.59 21.52 41.87
N PRO A 120 46.50 22.40 42.36
CA PRO A 120 47.86 21.99 42.72
C PRO A 120 47.93 21.12 43.98
N SER A 121 46.83 20.93 44.71
CA SER A 121 46.82 20.24 46.01
C SER A 121 46.73 18.71 45.92
N LEU A 122 46.35 18.14 44.76
CA LEU A 122 46.15 16.70 44.60
C LEU A 122 47.44 15.91 44.32
N LEU A 123 48.51 16.59 43.93
CA LEU A 123 49.80 15.96 43.59
C LEU A 123 50.88 16.17 44.65
N ASN A 124 50.58 16.85 45.76
CA ASN A 124 51.56 16.96 46.84
C ASN A 124 51.62 15.63 47.59
N PRO A 125 52.77 14.93 47.60
CA PRO A 125 52.92 13.72 48.39
C PRO A 125 52.72 14.06 49.88
N PRO A 126 52.21 13.11 50.69
CA PRO A 126 52.00 13.33 52.11
C PRO A 126 53.32 13.74 52.78
N ARG A 127 53.33 14.91 53.40
CA ARG A 127 54.45 15.36 54.24
C ARG A 127 54.30 14.63 55.58
N GLY A 128 55.08 13.57 55.76
CA GLY A 128 55.13 12.81 57.02
C GLY A 128 55.57 13.70 58.18
N PHE A 129 54.95 13.48 59.34
CA PHE A 129 55.35 14.02 60.64
C PHE A 129 56.57 13.28 61.19
#